data_AF-A0A7V3QFS8-F1
#
_entry.id   AF-A0A7V3QFS8-F1
#
_cell.length_a   1.000
_cell.length_b   1.000
_cell.length_c   1.000
_cell.angle_alpha   90.00
_cell.angle_beta   90.00
_cell.angle_gamma   90.00
#
_symmetry.space_group_name_H-M   'P 1'
#
loop_
_entity.id
_entity.type
_entity.pdbx_description
1 polymer ?
#
loop_
_entity_poly.entity_id
_entity_poly.type
_entity_poly.pdbx_seq_one_letter_code
_entity_poly.pdbx_strand_id
1 'polypeptide(L)'
;MIRIEISSQDPSFKELVDNAVVAVFHYFKRDLGRTVVTFGEFSLVLERVLRTLGVNAEVVCEETPDDNEIDLRRIAGRSYMNELVFFTQLRPAIRSAMEAVKPGAGDPVFLRFRGLRQCIKMICGVTRWNARCAELQREILEYINASVVAEAHGRRCILMVG
;
A
#
# COMPACT_ATOMS: atom_id res chain seq x y z
N MET A 1 8.30 6.12 -7.94
CA MET A 1 7.06 5.34 -7.67
C MET A 1 5.89 6.15 -8.24
N ILE A 2 4.89 5.55 -8.89
CA ILE A 2 3.80 6.30 -9.51
C ILE A 2 2.81 6.79 -8.43
N ARG A 3 2.77 8.09 -8.19
CA ARG A 3 1.81 8.81 -7.34
C ARG A 3 0.83 9.54 -8.27
N ILE A 4 -0.48 9.35 -8.10
CA ILE A 4 -1.45 10.15 -8.84
C ILE A 4 -1.88 11.29 -7.94
N GLU A 5 -1.40 12.49 -8.23
CA GLU A 5 -1.90 13.68 -7.56
C GLU A 5 -3.17 14.14 -8.26
N ILE A 6 -4.25 14.27 -7.49
CA ILE A 6 -5.53 14.66 -8.01
C ILE A 6 -6.04 15.84 -7.21
N SER A 7 -6.12 17.00 -7.85
CA SER A 7 -6.61 18.23 -7.25
C SER A 7 -8.06 18.45 -7.65
N SER A 8 -8.97 18.42 -6.69
CA SER A 8 -10.37 18.82 -6.87
C SER A 8 -10.92 19.40 -5.56
N GLN A 9 -11.71 20.46 -5.67
CA GLN A 9 -12.33 21.17 -4.54
C GLN A 9 -13.76 20.68 -4.24
N ASP A 10 -14.27 19.68 -4.98
CA ASP A 10 -15.69 19.30 -4.93
C ASP A 10 -15.94 18.04 -4.08
N PRO A 11 -16.96 18.02 -3.21
CA PRO A 11 -17.31 16.82 -2.42
C PRO A 11 -17.81 15.64 -3.26
N SER A 12 -18.33 15.88 -4.47
CA SER A 12 -18.71 14.85 -5.46
C SER A 12 -17.49 14.15 -6.08
N PHE A 13 -16.30 14.73 -5.93
CA PHE A 13 -15.06 14.19 -6.48
C PHE A 13 -14.74 12.77 -5.99
N LYS A 14 -15.09 12.45 -4.73
CA LYS A 14 -14.87 11.11 -4.19
C LYS A 14 -15.66 10.04 -4.95
N GLU A 15 -16.94 10.31 -5.22
CA GLU A 15 -17.80 9.39 -5.97
C GLU A 15 -17.32 9.22 -7.41
N LEU A 16 -16.82 10.30 -8.02
CA LEU A 16 -16.23 10.26 -9.35
C LEU A 16 -14.99 9.35 -9.39
N VAL A 17 -14.09 9.49 -8.40
CA VAL A 17 -12.90 8.63 -8.30
C VAL A 17 -13.29 7.18 -8.04
N ASP A 18 -14.23 6.91 -7.14
CA ASP A 18 -14.72 5.56 -6.87
C ASP A 18 -15.31 4.91 -8.14
N ASN A 19 -16.12 5.67 -8.88
CA ASN A 19 -16.69 5.23 -10.16
C ASN A 19 -15.62 4.98 -11.24
N ALA A 20 -14.61 5.85 -11.33
CA ALA A 20 -13.48 5.67 -12.24
C ALA A 20 -12.69 4.40 -11.91
N VAL A 21 -12.40 4.16 -10.63
CA VAL A 21 -11.72 2.95 -10.15
C VAL A 21 -12.51 1.69 -10.50
N VAL A 22 -13.82 1.69 -10.24
CA VAL A 22 -14.71 0.56 -10.58
C VAL A 22 -14.71 0.31 -12.09
N ALA A 23 -14.79 1.36 -12.90
CA ALA A 23 -14.77 1.26 -14.36
C ALA A 23 -13.44 0.67 -14.87
N VAL A 24 -12.30 1.09 -14.31
CA VAL A 24 -10.98 0.56 -14.69
C VAL A 24 -10.86 -0.92 -14.30
N PHE A 25 -11.30 -1.32 -13.11
CA PHE A 25 -11.33 -2.73 -12.72
C PHE A 25 -12.23 -3.56 -13.65
N HIS A 26 -13.38 -3.01 -14.03
CA HIS A 26 -14.31 -3.65 -14.93
C HIS A 26 -13.70 -3.82 -16.34
N TYR A 27 -13.03 -2.80 -16.86
CA TYR A 27 -12.29 -2.84 -18.13
C TYR A 27 -11.23 -3.96 -18.14
N PHE A 28 -10.38 -4.03 -17.11
CA PHE A 28 -9.38 -5.08 -17.03
C PHE A 28 -10.01 -6.48 -16.94
N LYS A 29 -11.11 -6.63 -16.19
CA LYS A 29 -11.77 -7.90 -15.96
C LYS A 29 -12.60 -8.40 -17.15
N ARG A 30 -13.39 -7.52 -17.79
CA ARG A 30 -14.33 -7.88 -18.86
C ARG A 30 -13.73 -7.74 -20.25
N ASP A 31 -13.06 -6.63 -20.53
CA ASP A 31 -12.64 -6.30 -21.90
C ASP A 31 -11.26 -6.89 -22.21
N LEU A 32 -10.37 -6.93 -21.22
CA LEU A 32 -9.03 -7.52 -21.36
C LEU A 32 -8.92 -8.96 -20.83
N GLY A 33 -9.94 -9.45 -20.12
CA GLY A 33 -9.95 -10.81 -19.53
C GLY A 33 -8.85 -11.05 -18.49
N ARG A 34 -8.23 -9.99 -17.96
CA ARG A 34 -7.13 -10.08 -16.99
C ARG A 34 -7.68 -10.05 -15.57
N THR A 35 -7.35 -11.07 -14.78
CA THR A 35 -7.66 -11.13 -13.34
C THR A 35 -6.54 -10.59 -12.46
N VAL A 36 -5.36 -10.37 -13.02
CA VAL A 36 -4.19 -9.83 -12.33
C VAL A 36 -3.62 -8.70 -13.17
N VAL A 37 -3.40 -7.55 -12.55
CA VAL A 37 -2.89 -6.33 -13.18
C VAL A 37 -1.83 -5.74 -12.28
N THR A 38 -0.76 -5.21 -12.86
CA THR A 38 0.26 -4.52 -12.07
C THR A 38 -0.22 -3.14 -11.64
N PHE A 39 0.27 -2.64 -10.52
CA PHE A 39 -0.08 -1.30 -10.05
C PHE A 39 0.28 -0.21 -11.08
N GLY A 40 1.39 -0.38 -11.82
CA GLY A 40 1.79 0.55 -12.89
C GLY A 40 0.82 0.59 -14.07
N GLU A 41 0.35 -0.58 -14.53
CA GLU A 41 -0.68 -0.63 -15.59
C GLU A 41 -2.00 -0.05 -15.12
N PHE A 42 -2.42 -0.37 -13.89
CA PHE A 42 -3.66 0.13 -13.31
C PHE A 42 -3.64 1.65 -13.18
N SER A 43 -2.55 2.22 -12.64
CA SER A 43 -2.40 3.67 -12.45
C SER A 43 -2.42 4.44 -13.76
N LEU A 44 -1.75 3.94 -14.80
CA LEU A 44 -1.78 4.55 -16.14
C LEU A 44 -3.18 4.59 -16.76
N VAL A 45 -3.95 3.51 -16.61
CA VAL A 45 -5.32 3.46 -17.16
C VAL A 45 -6.25 4.36 -16.33
N LEU A 46 -6.11 4.35 -15.00
CA LEU A 46 -6.89 5.21 -14.12
C LEU A 46 -6.63 6.70 -14.38
N GLU A 47 -5.38 7.09 -14.60
CA GLU A 47 -5.02 8.46 -14.98
C GLU A 47 -5.73 8.90 -16.27
N ARG A 48 -5.75 8.05 -17.31
CA ARG A 48 -6.44 8.36 -18.55
C ARG A 48 -7.93 8.57 -18.33
N VAL A 49 -8.57 7.70 -17.55
CA VAL A 49 -10.00 7.81 -17.25
C VAL A 49 -10.29 9.12 -16.49
N LEU A 50 -9.49 9.44 -15.47
CA LEU A 50 -9.66 10.69 -14.72
C LEU A 50 -9.46 11.91 -15.62
N ARG A 51 -8.45 11.92 -16.50
CA ARG A 51 -8.26 12.99 -17.49
C ARG A 51 -9.44 13.14 -18.45
N THR A 52 -10.02 12.02 -18.93
CA THR A 52 -11.23 12.09 -19.78
C THR A 52 -12.46 12.63 -19.06
N LEU A 53 -12.51 12.49 -17.73
CA LEU A 53 -13.57 13.05 -16.88
C LEU A 53 -13.31 14.52 -16.51
N GLY A 54 -12.30 15.16 -17.10
CA GLY A 54 -11.96 16.56 -16.85
C GLY A 54 -11.15 16.79 -15.58
N VAL A 55 -10.65 15.73 -14.96
CA VAL A 55 -9.82 15.80 -13.76
C VAL A 55 -8.35 15.86 -14.16
N ASN A 56 -7.64 16.90 -13.72
CA ASN A 56 -6.18 16.93 -13.82
C ASN A 56 -5.58 15.94 -12.83
N ALA A 57 -5.36 14.73 -13.33
CA ALA A 57 -4.61 13.68 -12.66
C ALA A 57 -3.23 13.60 -13.32
N GLU A 58 -2.18 13.85 -12.53
CA GLU A 58 -0.79 13.66 -12.96
C GLU A 58 -0.18 12.49 -12.21
N VAL A 59 0.37 11.54 -12.97
CA VAL A 59 1.28 10.53 -12.46
C VAL A 59 2.63 11.19 -12.17
N VAL A 60 2.84 11.57 -10.92
CA VAL A 60 4.13 12.01 -10.39
C VAL A 60 4.94 10.79 -9.99
N CYS A 61 6.10 10.60 -10.62
CA CYS A 61 7.05 9.58 -10.21
C CYS A 61 7.97 10.11 -9.10
N GLU A 62 7.44 10.29 -7.89
CA GLU A 62 8.27 10.70 -6.76
C GLU A 62 8.96 9.50 -6.11
N GLU A 63 10.25 9.68 -5.82
CA GLU A 63 10.96 8.91 -4.81
C GLU A 63 10.60 9.55 -3.47
N THR A 64 9.68 8.94 -2.73
CA THR A 64 9.42 9.37 -1.35
C THR A 64 10.73 9.34 -0.56
N PRO A 65 10.96 10.27 0.39
CA PRO A 65 12.13 10.21 1.24
C PRO A 65 12.22 8.83 1.89
N ASP A 66 13.37 8.18 1.70
CA ASP A 66 13.68 6.79 2.11
C ASP A 66 13.51 6.53 3.62
N ASP A 67 13.31 7.58 4.42
CA ASP A 67 13.33 7.54 5.88
C ASP A 67 12.13 6.81 6.52
N ASN A 68 11.04 6.58 5.77
CA ASN A 68 9.80 5.96 6.30
C ASN A 68 9.53 4.55 5.74
N GLU A 69 10.58 3.87 5.26
CA GLU A 69 10.50 2.49 4.77
C GLU A 69 10.71 1.45 5.88
N ILE A 70 9.79 0.48 5.95
CA ILE A 70 9.88 -0.71 6.77
C ILE A 70 10.11 -1.91 5.85
N ASP A 71 11.33 -2.47 5.91
CA ASP A 71 11.66 -3.70 5.20
C ASP A 71 11.19 -4.93 6.00
N LEU A 72 10.10 -5.53 5.55
CA LEU A 72 9.49 -6.71 6.17
C LEU A 72 10.44 -7.92 6.15
N ARG A 73 11.39 -7.97 5.22
CA ARG A 73 12.37 -9.06 5.14
C ARG A 73 13.34 -9.03 6.33
N ARG A 74 13.74 -7.82 6.76
CA ARG A 74 14.63 -7.64 7.91
C ARG A 74 13.95 -8.07 9.20
N ILE A 75 12.66 -7.76 9.34
CA ILE A 75 11.85 -8.20 10.48
C ILE A 75 11.73 -9.73 10.48
N ALA A 76 11.31 -10.34 9.38
CA ALA A 76 11.20 -11.79 9.27
C ALA A 76 12.53 -12.54 9.55
N GLY A 77 13.66 -11.98 9.11
CA GLY A 77 14.99 -12.52 9.42
C GLY A 77 15.33 -12.48 10.91
N ARG A 78 15.01 -11.38 11.60
CA ARG A 78 15.19 -11.24 13.07
C ARG A 78 14.21 -12.06 13.89
N SER A 79 13.08 -12.44 13.30
CA SER A 79 12.06 -13.25 13.94
C SER A 79 12.31 -14.75 13.80
N TYR A 80 13.48 -15.16 13.29
CA TYR A 80 13.81 -16.58 13.04
C TYR A 80 12.73 -17.30 12.22
N MET A 81 12.09 -16.58 11.29
CA MET A 81 10.99 -17.12 10.46
C MET A 81 9.77 -17.60 11.28
N ASN A 82 9.65 -17.15 12.54
CA ASN A 82 8.51 -17.42 13.38
C ASN A 82 7.47 -16.30 13.25
N GLU A 83 6.25 -16.68 12.89
CA GLU A 83 5.13 -15.77 12.65
C GLU A 83 4.76 -14.95 13.90
N LEU A 84 4.71 -15.58 15.07
CA LEU A 84 4.35 -14.90 16.32
C LEU A 84 5.42 -13.88 16.72
N VAL A 85 6.70 -14.23 16.57
CA VAL A 85 7.83 -13.32 16.80
C VAL A 85 7.89 -12.22 15.73
N PHE A 86 7.40 -12.49 14.53
CA PHE A 86 7.29 -11.48 13.47
C PHE A 86 6.28 -10.39 13.86
N PHE A 87 5.07 -10.76 14.27
CA PHE A 87 4.06 -9.79 14.67
C PHE A 87 4.47 -8.96 15.89
N THR A 88 5.17 -9.55 16.87
CA THR A 88 5.67 -8.80 18.04
C THR A 88 6.76 -7.79 17.68
N GLN A 89 7.57 -8.06 16.64
CA GLN A 89 8.60 -7.14 16.15
C GLN A 89 8.06 -6.11 15.14
N LEU A 90 6.97 -6.41 14.45
CA LEU A 90 6.38 -5.52 13.44
C LEU A 90 5.77 -4.26 14.06
N ARG A 91 5.05 -4.41 15.17
CA ARG A 91 4.41 -3.27 15.86
C ARG A 91 5.39 -2.17 16.32
N PRO A 92 6.48 -2.47 17.04
CA PRO A 92 7.43 -1.44 17.42
C PRO A 92 8.13 -0.81 16.21
N ALA A 93 8.34 -1.56 15.12
CA ALA A 93 8.88 -0.99 13.88
C ALA A 93 7.92 0.05 13.25
N ILE A 94 6.61 -0.24 13.23
CA ILE A 94 5.58 0.70 12.78
C ILE A 94 5.56 1.95 13.67
N ARG A 95 5.57 1.77 14.99
CA ARG A 95 5.59 2.90 15.93
C ARG A 95 6.81 3.79 15.72
N SER A 96 8.01 3.22 15.70
CA SER A 96 9.24 3.99 15.51
C SER A 96 9.27 4.73 14.17
N ALA A 97 8.75 4.14 13.09
CA ALA A 97 8.60 4.83 11.82
C ALA A 97 7.63 6.03 11.94
N MET A 98 6.50 5.86 12.63
CA MET A 98 5.50 6.93 12.82
C MET A 98 5.95 8.05 13.76
N GLU A 99 6.86 7.77 14.69
CA GLU A 99 7.50 8.77 15.57
C GLU A 99 8.62 9.52 14.85
N ALA A 100 9.37 8.83 13.99
CA ALA A 100 10.44 9.44 13.19
C ALA A 100 9.89 10.44 12.16
N VAL A 101 8.68 10.19 11.63
CA VAL A 101 8.02 11.13 10.71
C VAL A 101 7.64 12.41 11.47
N LYS A 102 8.44 13.47 11.30
CA LYS A 102 8.06 14.82 11.75
C LYS A 102 6.87 15.29 10.90
N PRO A 103 5.69 15.54 11.50
CA PRO A 103 4.57 16.06 10.73
C PRO A 103 4.87 17.50 10.31
N GLY A 104 5.02 17.72 9.00
CA GLY A 104 4.78 19.03 8.41
C GLY A 104 3.31 19.39 8.59
N ALA A 105 3.00 20.65 8.91
CA ALA A 105 1.65 21.08 9.23
C ALA A 105 0.68 20.81 8.07
N GLY A 106 -0.05 19.69 8.15
CA GLY A 106 -1.13 19.32 7.21
C GLY A 106 -0.83 18.11 6.31
N ASP A 107 0.42 17.66 6.23
CA ASP A 107 0.80 16.60 5.28
C ASP A 107 0.49 15.19 5.80
N PRO A 108 0.02 14.28 4.93
CA PRO A 108 -0.21 12.89 5.31
C PRO A 108 1.11 12.17 5.61
N VAL A 109 1.09 11.32 6.64
CA VAL A 109 2.21 10.46 7.00
C VAL A 109 2.27 9.29 6.02
N PHE A 110 3.37 9.17 5.27
CA PHE A 110 3.60 8.07 4.35
C PHE A 110 4.39 6.96 5.03
N LEU A 111 3.85 5.74 5.02
CA LEU A 111 4.54 4.54 5.49
C LEU A 111 4.66 3.54 4.35
N ARG A 112 5.90 3.14 4.04
CA ARG A 112 6.18 2.18 2.97
C ARG A 112 6.64 0.86 3.57
N PHE A 113 5.97 -0.22 3.21
CA PHE A 113 6.35 -1.58 3.55
C PHE A 113 6.91 -2.26 2.30
N ARG A 114 8.12 -2.80 2.41
CA ARG A 114 8.78 -3.48 1.28
C ARG A 114 9.04 -4.95 1.59
N GLY A 115 8.97 -5.77 0.55
CA GLY A 115 9.43 -7.15 0.58
C GLY A 115 8.40 -8.10 1.19
N LEU A 116 7.11 -7.76 1.13
CA LEU A 116 6.02 -8.55 1.69
C LEU A 116 6.05 -10.00 1.20
N ARG A 117 6.15 -10.19 -0.12
CA ARG A 117 6.16 -11.51 -0.74
C ARG A 117 7.31 -12.38 -0.24
N GLN A 118 8.51 -11.80 -0.11
CA GLN A 118 9.69 -12.52 0.34
C GLN A 118 9.62 -12.81 1.85
N CYS A 119 9.13 -11.86 2.64
CA CYS A 119 8.82 -12.03 4.06
C CYS A 119 7.92 -13.25 4.30
N ILE A 120 6.79 -13.31 3.59
CA ILE A 120 5.82 -14.42 3.69
C ILE A 120 6.46 -15.76 3.34
N LYS A 121 7.26 -15.81 2.27
CA LYS A 121 7.97 -17.03 1.89
C LYS A 121 8.95 -17.50 2.96
N MET A 122 9.65 -16.57 3.62
CA MET A 122 10.57 -16.88 4.71
C MET A 122 9.80 -17.43 5.91
N ILE A 123 8.74 -16.76 6.37
CA ILE A 123 7.93 -17.22 7.51
C ILE A 123 7.25 -18.56 7.23
N CYS A 124 6.71 -18.75 6.02
CA CYS A 124 6.08 -20.01 5.63
C CYS A 124 7.11 -21.13 5.36
N GLY A 125 8.39 -20.82 5.19
CA GLY A 125 9.43 -21.79 4.81
C GLY A 125 9.23 -22.40 3.42
N VAL A 126 8.64 -21.66 2.47
CA VAL A 126 8.28 -22.18 1.14
C VAL A 126 8.93 -21.43 -0.01
N THR A 127 9.25 -22.16 -1.07
CA THR A 127 9.80 -21.60 -2.32
C THR A 127 8.71 -21.18 -3.30
N ARG A 128 7.62 -21.96 -3.37
CA ARG A 128 6.44 -21.71 -4.22
C ARG A 128 5.30 -21.10 -3.41
N TRP A 129 4.55 -20.21 -4.04
CA TRP A 129 3.39 -19.57 -3.43
C TRP A 129 2.23 -20.56 -3.32
N ASN A 130 1.60 -20.65 -2.15
CA ASN A 130 0.48 -21.55 -1.87
C ASN A 130 -0.65 -20.84 -1.08
N ALA A 131 -1.71 -21.56 -0.74
CA ALA A 131 -2.85 -21.00 -0.02
C ALA A 131 -2.45 -20.39 1.34
N ARG A 132 -1.53 -21.04 2.08
CA ARG A 132 -1.01 -20.53 3.35
C ARG A 132 -0.29 -19.19 3.19
N CYS A 133 0.47 -19.00 2.09
CA CYS A 133 1.08 -17.70 1.79
C CYS A 133 0.04 -16.60 1.57
N ALA A 134 -1.07 -16.91 0.90
CA ALA A 134 -2.13 -15.94 0.65
C ALA A 134 -2.90 -15.59 1.92
N GLU A 135 -3.11 -16.56 2.83
CA GLU A 135 -3.70 -16.32 4.15
C GLU A 135 -2.81 -15.42 4.99
N LEU A 136 -1.52 -15.80 5.14
CA LEU A 136 -0.56 -15.01 5.90
C LEU A 136 -0.37 -13.61 5.30
N GLN A 137 -0.44 -13.46 3.98
CA GLN A 137 -0.44 -12.13 3.34
C GLN A 137 -1.60 -11.27 3.87
N ARG A 138 -2.80 -11.84 3.95
CA ARG A 138 -4.00 -11.13 4.41
C ARG A 138 -3.86 -10.73 5.87
N GLU A 139 -3.46 -11.67 6.72
CA GLU A 139 -3.24 -11.43 8.16
C GLU A 139 -2.18 -10.34 8.39
N ILE A 140 -1.06 -10.35 7.66
CA ILE A 140 -0.03 -9.31 7.77
C ILE A 140 -0.58 -7.95 7.34
N LEU A 141 -1.31 -7.88 6.24
CA LEU A 141 -1.88 -6.62 5.74
C LEU A 141 -2.95 -6.07 6.70
N GLU A 142 -3.83 -6.93 7.21
CA GLU A 142 -4.84 -6.57 8.21
C GLU A 142 -4.19 -6.07 9.50
N TYR A 143 -3.13 -6.75 9.97
CA TYR A 143 -2.38 -6.35 11.15
C TYR A 143 -1.68 -5.01 10.96
N ILE A 144 -1.03 -4.78 9.81
CA ILE A 144 -0.39 -3.50 9.48
C ILE A 144 -1.43 -2.38 9.51
N ASN A 145 -2.56 -2.59 8.83
CA ASN A 145 -3.62 -1.59 8.76
C ASN A 145 -4.17 -1.27 10.15
N ALA A 146 -4.50 -2.28 10.95
CA ALA A 146 -4.97 -2.11 12.32
C ALA A 146 -3.94 -1.39 13.21
N SER A 147 -2.67 -1.73 13.08
CA SER A 147 -1.58 -1.11 13.84
C SER A 147 -1.41 0.35 13.48
N VAL A 148 -1.47 0.70 12.19
CA VAL A 148 -1.33 2.08 11.73
C VAL A 148 -2.52 2.92 12.14
N VAL A 149 -3.74 2.39 12.02
CA VAL A 149 -4.96 3.08 12.48
C VAL A 149 -4.87 3.37 13.99
N ALA A 150 -4.36 2.43 14.78
CA ALA A 150 -4.16 2.63 16.21
C ALA A 150 -3.10 3.71 16.52
N GLU A 151 -2.01 3.76 15.76
CA GLU A 151 -0.88 4.67 16.02
C GLU A 151 -1.01 6.03 15.27
N ALA A 152 -1.99 6.17 14.37
CA ALA A 152 -2.25 7.39 13.61
C ALA A 152 -2.70 8.57 14.51
N HIS A 153 -3.37 8.31 15.63
CA HIS A 153 -3.86 9.35 16.56
C HIS A 153 -4.58 10.52 15.87
N GLY A 154 -5.35 10.24 14.81
CA GLY A 154 -6.06 11.26 14.01
C GLY A 154 -5.25 11.90 12.88
N ARG A 155 -4.01 11.49 12.66
CA ARG A 155 -3.21 11.88 11.48
C ARG A 155 -3.72 11.16 10.23
N ARG A 156 -3.70 11.86 9.08
CA ARG A 156 -3.92 11.21 7.78
C ARG A 156 -2.70 10.35 7.45
N CYS A 157 -2.89 9.04 7.30
CA CYS A 157 -1.82 8.10 6.98
C CYS A 157 -2.07 7.46 5.62
N ILE A 158 -1.02 7.38 4.79
CA ILE A 158 -1.05 6.69 3.52
C ILE A 158 -0.12 5.48 3.63
N LEU A 159 -0.71 4.30 3.42
CA LEU A 159 -0.04 3.01 3.50
C LEU A 159 0.31 2.50 2.11
N MET A 160 1.57 2.12 1.92
CA MET A 160 2.06 1.55 0.68
C MET A 160 2.73 0.23 0.96
N VAL A 161 2.34 -0.83 0.25
CA VAL A 161 2.91 -2.18 0.44
C VAL A 161 3.38 -2.73 -0.91
N GLY A 162 4.64 -3.14 -1.00
CA GLY A 162 5.29 -3.66 -2.20
C GLY A 162 6.30 -4.78 -1.97
#